data_AF-C4WWW7-F1
#
_entry.id   AF-C4WWW7-F1
#
_cell.length_a   1.000
_cell.length_b   1.000
_cell.length_c   1.000
_cell.angle_alpha   90.00
_cell.angle_beta   90.00
_cell.angle_gamma   90.00
#
_symmetry.space_group_name_H-M   'P 1'
#
loop_
_entity.id
_entity.type
_entity.pdbx_description
1 polymer ?
#
loop_
_entity_poly.entity_id
_entity_poly.type
_entity_poly.pdbx_seq_one_letter_code
_entity_poly.pdbx_strand_id
1 'polypeptide(L)'
;MPPSTSIKGFDPKMWAVVLYKMQEGDVSKKDDIITMVAAYIERGNTVSKMNKNSLPSFANTIQRLIAVYNLVDKDESNPMALTLSRVAECFPKLTCSYCMSGAKNLTVSIDEMHSVCKGYPKFMMCQAFTALIPNEGEYTQTLLKAHALFLYHFSLKIASYSMKKKSIEKTVQDTWKYMKIVHKRSYMEDSQKKDVLEKVQILGINGLQDSVIKAAEIFDNKYQKYLKNNPDSE
;
A
#
# COMPACT_ATOMS: atom_id res chain seq x y z
N MET A 1 -11.24 5.29 -5.24
CA MET A 1 -11.11 6.19 -4.08
C MET A 1 -9.64 6.31 -3.72
N PRO A 2 -9.09 7.51 -3.46
CA PRO A 2 -7.70 7.65 -2.99
C PRO A 2 -7.48 6.80 -1.72
N PRO A 3 -6.22 6.62 -1.29
CA PRO A 3 -5.97 6.29 0.11
C PRO A 3 -6.88 7.15 0.99
N SER A 4 -7.73 6.51 1.78
CA SER A 4 -8.74 7.17 2.62
C SER A 4 -8.07 8.24 3.47
N THR A 5 -8.62 9.46 3.52
CA THR A 5 -8.19 10.49 4.48
C THR A 5 -8.63 10.17 5.91
N SER A 6 -9.48 9.15 6.09
CA SER A 6 -9.81 8.57 7.39
C SER A 6 -8.82 7.48 7.77
N ILE A 7 -7.63 7.95 8.08
CA ILE A 7 -6.62 7.15 8.77
C ILE A 7 -6.48 7.61 10.23
N LYS A 8 -7.23 8.65 10.66
CA LYS A 8 -7.23 9.09 12.05
C LYS A 8 -7.78 7.97 12.93
N GLY A 9 -6.98 7.52 13.91
CA GLY A 9 -7.36 6.50 14.88
C GLY A 9 -7.06 5.05 14.49
N PHE A 10 -6.59 4.77 13.28
CA PHE A 10 -6.11 3.42 12.92
C PHE A 10 -4.68 3.19 13.43
N ASP A 11 -4.49 2.13 14.22
CA ASP A 11 -3.18 1.65 14.71
C ASP A 11 -2.86 0.27 14.09
N PRO A 12 -1.90 0.19 13.15
CA PRO A 12 -1.53 -1.07 12.50
C PRO A 12 -0.91 -2.10 13.46
N LYS A 13 -0.22 -1.67 14.52
CA LYS A 13 0.39 -2.57 15.50
C LYS A 13 -0.67 -3.25 16.33
N MET A 14 -1.62 -2.47 16.83
CA MET A 14 -2.77 -2.97 17.57
C MET A 14 -3.58 -3.94 16.72
N TRP A 15 -3.89 -3.58 15.47
CA TRP A 15 -4.64 -4.44 14.55
C TRP A 15 -3.89 -5.72 14.17
N ALA A 16 -2.58 -5.68 13.99
CA ALA A 16 -1.79 -6.89 13.78
C ALA A 16 -1.93 -7.87 14.97
N VAL A 17 -1.85 -7.36 16.21
CA VAL A 17 -2.07 -8.16 17.42
C VAL A 17 -3.50 -8.70 17.49
N VAL A 18 -4.50 -7.86 17.20
CA VAL A 18 -5.91 -8.27 17.18
C VAL A 18 -6.13 -9.38 16.16
N LEU A 19 -5.59 -9.26 14.95
CA LEU A 19 -5.72 -10.29 13.90
C LEU A 19 -5.07 -11.62 14.32
N TYR A 20 -3.93 -11.58 15.01
CA TYR A 20 -3.32 -12.81 15.55
C TYR A 20 -4.08 -13.39 16.73
N LYS A 21 -4.77 -12.56 17.52
CA LYS A 21 -5.56 -12.98 18.68
C LYS A 21 -7.01 -13.35 18.33
N MET A 22 -7.53 -12.90 17.19
CA MET A 22 -8.86 -13.24 16.72
C MET A 22 -8.96 -14.75 16.50
N GLN A 23 -9.93 -15.37 17.19
CA GLN A 23 -10.23 -16.79 17.27
C GLN A 23 -9.24 -17.68 18.05
N GLU A 24 -9.78 -18.63 18.81
CA GLU A 24 -9.10 -19.80 19.34
C GLU A 24 -9.65 -21.03 18.57
N GLY A 25 -8.80 -21.81 17.89
CA GLY A 25 -9.24 -22.97 17.10
C GLY A 25 -8.35 -23.34 15.91
N ASP A 26 -8.78 -24.36 15.15
CA ASP A 26 -8.06 -25.10 14.09
C ASP A 26 -7.98 -24.37 12.72
N VAL A 27 -8.31 -23.07 12.67
CA VAL A 27 -8.23 -22.26 11.46
C VAL A 27 -6.86 -21.60 11.38
N SER A 28 -6.15 -21.79 10.26
CA SER A 28 -4.84 -21.17 10.04
C SER A 28 -4.98 -19.65 9.82
N LYS A 29 -4.86 -18.89 10.92
CA LYS A 29 -4.87 -17.40 10.93
C LYS A 29 -3.88 -16.80 9.91
N LYS A 30 -2.74 -17.47 9.75
CA LYS A 30 -1.70 -17.07 8.80
C LYS A 30 -2.22 -17.15 7.36
N ASP A 31 -2.92 -18.22 7.01
CA ASP A 31 -3.47 -18.41 5.67
C ASP A 31 -4.60 -17.42 5.39
N ASP A 32 -5.40 -17.07 6.40
CA ASP A 32 -6.41 -16.02 6.30
C ASP A 32 -5.79 -14.65 6.02
N ILE A 33 -4.74 -14.28 6.76
CA ILE A 33 -4.00 -13.03 6.52
C ILE A 33 -3.41 -13.00 5.11
N ILE A 34 -2.76 -14.09 4.68
CA ILE A 34 -2.20 -14.22 3.33
C ILE A 34 -3.32 -14.07 2.29
N THR A 35 -4.45 -14.72 2.50
CA THR A 35 -5.60 -14.67 1.58
C THR A 35 -6.21 -13.26 1.52
N MET A 36 -6.35 -12.58 2.65
CA MET A 36 -6.84 -11.20 2.71
C MET A 36 -5.88 -10.22 2.01
N VAL A 37 -4.56 -10.38 2.20
CA VAL A 37 -3.54 -9.60 1.49
C VAL A 37 -3.59 -9.85 -0.01
N ALA A 38 -3.68 -11.12 -0.44
CA ALA A 38 -3.80 -11.47 -1.85
C ALA A 38 -5.08 -10.88 -2.46
N ALA A 39 -6.22 -11.02 -1.78
CA ALA A 39 -7.50 -10.45 -2.22
C ALA A 39 -7.42 -8.91 -2.35
N TYR A 40 -6.76 -8.23 -1.42
CA TYR A 40 -6.54 -6.78 -1.50
C TYR A 40 -5.76 -6.40 -2.76
N ILE A 41 -4.63 -7.06 -3.00
CA ILE A 41 -3.74 -6.73 -4.11
C ILE A 41 -4.40 -7.03 -5.47
N GLU A 42 -5.09 -8.16 -5.58
CA GLU A 42 -5.67 -8.66 -6.84
C GLU A 42 -7.04 -8.03 -7.16
N ARG A 43 -7.83 -7.68 -6.13
CA ARG A 43 -9.25 -7.32 -6.28
C ARG A 43 -9.64 -6.00 -5.60
N GLY A 44 -8.72 -5.38 -4.86
CA GLY A 44 -8.96 -4.12 -4.16
C GLY A 44 -9.71 -4.28 -2.84
N ASN A 45 -10.39 -3.22 -2.39
CA ASN A 45 -10.94 -3.15 -1.03
C ASN A 45 -12.45 -3.46 -0.92
N THR A 46 -13.15 -3.64 -2.04
CA THR A 46 -14.62 -3.76 -2.06
C THR A 46 -15.04 -5.23 -1.96
N VAL A 47 -14.92 -5.79 -0.76
CA VAL A 47 -15.26 -7.18 -0.42
C VAL A 47 -16.70 -7.57 -0.81
N SER A 48 -17.67 -6.65 -0.69
CA SER A 48 -19.07 -6.90 -1.05
C SER A 48 -19.28 -7.22 -2.53
N LYS A 49 -18.35 -6.78 -3.40
CA LYS A 49 -18.41 -6.98 -4.86
C LYS A 49 -17.50 -8.10 -5.34
N MET A 50 -16.64 -8.65 -4.50
CA MET A 50 -15.67 -9.67 -4.92
C MET A 50 -16.35 -10.96 -5.41
N ASN A 51 -17.55 -11.27 -4.92
CA ASN A 51 -18.27 -12.49 -5.32
C ASN A 51 -18.79 -12.45 -6.77
N LYS A 52 -19.07 -11.26 -7.33
CA LYS A 52 -19.83 -11.13 -8.58
C LYS A 52 -19.13 -11.69 -9.82
N ASN A 53 -17.81 -11.88 -9.77
CA ASN A 53 -17.00 -12.42 -10.87
C ASN A 53 -15.87 -13.28 -10.30
N SER A 54 -16.21 -14.28 -9.50
CA SER A 54 -15.23 -15.15 -8.84
C SER A 54 -15.64 -16.60 -8.93
N LEU A 55 -14.63 -17.49 -8.88
CA LEU A 55 -14.89 -18.91 -8.69
C LEU A 55 -15.65 -19.14 -7.38
N PRO A 56 -16.56 -20.14 -7.32
CA PRO A 56 -17.34 -20.42 -6.11
C PRO A 56 -16.47 -20.64 -4.86
N SER A 57 -15.34 -21.32 -5.01
CA SER A 57 -14.37 -21.56 -3.91
C SER A 57 -13.80 -20.27 -3.33
N PHE A 58 -13.44 -19.31 -4.20
CA PHE A 58 -12.95 -17.99 -3.77
C PHE A 58 -14.08 -17.18 -3.13
N ALA A 59 -15.28 -17.18 -3.72
CA ALA A 59 -16.44 -16.47 -3.16
C ALA A 59 -16.78 -16.97 -1.75
N ASN A 60 -16.80 -18.30 -1.54
CA ASN A 60 -17.03 -18.91 -0.24
C ASN A 60 -15.93 -18.54 0.77
N THR A 61 -14.67 -18.53 0.32
CA THR A 61 -13.53 -18.12 1.16
C THR A 61 -13.68 -16.66 1.61
N ILE A 62 -13.98 -15.74 0.68
CA ILE A 62 -14.18 -14.33 1.00
C ILE A 62 -15.39 -14.12 1.92
N GLN A 63 -16.50 -14.82 1.70
CA GLN A 63 -17.67 -14.74 2.58
C GLN A 63 -17.35 -15.20 4.00
N ARG A 64 -16.59 -16.30 4.15
CA ARG A 64 -16.09 -16.74 5.45
C ARG A 64 -15.22 -15.67 6.11
N LEU A 65 -14.27 -15.09 5.37
CA LEU A 65 -13.39 -14.05 5.90
C LEU A 65 -14.17 -12.79 6.33
N ILE A 66 -15.19 -12.39 5.56
CA ILE A 66 -16.09 -11.29 5.95
C ILE A 66 -16.77 -11.60 7.27
N ALA A 67 -17.33 -12.81 7.42
CA ALA A 67 -18.04 -13.21 8.64
C ALA A 67 -17.11 -13.34 9.87
N VAL A 68 -15.91 -13.88 9.68
CA VAL A 68 -14.95 -14.12 10.78
C VAL A 68 -14.32 -12.81 11.27
N TYR A 69 -13.89 -11.95 10.34
CA TYR A 69 -13.12 -10.75 10.66
C TYR A 69 -13.95 -9.46 10.60
N ASN A 70 -15.26 -9.56 10.35
CA ASN A 70 -16.15 -8.41 10.15
C ASN A 70 -15.61 -7.41 9.12
N LEU A 71 -15.14 -7.93 7.97
CA LEU A 71 -14.54 -7.10 6.92
C LEU A 71 -15.60 -6.19 6.29
N VAL A 72 -15.25 -4.91 6.14
CA VAL A 72 -16.11 -3.93 5.46
C VAL A 72 -15.42 -3.34 4.23
N ASP A 73 -16.23 -2.84 3.29
CA ASP A 73 -15.72 -2.19 2.07
C ASP A 73 -14.98 -0.89 2.37
N LYS A 74 -15.55 -0.09 3.28
CA LYS A 74 -15.05 1.22 3.75
C LYS A 74 -15.75 1.55 5.05
N ASP A 75 -15.02 2.16 5.97
CA ASP A 75 -15.64 2.97 7.00
C ASP A 75 -14.70 4.12 7.36
N GLU A 76 -14.97 5.27 6.76
CA GLU A 76 -14.20 6.49 7.01
C GLU A 76 -14.56 7.15 8.36
N SER A 77 -15.58 6.66 9.06
CA SER A 77 -15.98 7.16 10.37
C SER A 77 -15.49 6.28 11.51
N ASN A 78 -15.25 5.00 11.28
CA ASN A 78 -14.89 4.04 12.32
C ASN A 78 -13.41 3.65 12.25
N PRO A 79 -12.56 4.09 13.19
CA PRO A 79 -11.15 3.66 13.27
C PRO A 79 -11.01 2.17 13.60
N MET A 80 -12.06 1.55 14.14
CA MET A 80 -12.11 0.12 14.48
C MET A 80 -12.69 -0.76 13.37
N ALA A 81 -13.07 -0.20 12.23
CA ALA A 81 -13.51 -1.01 11.10
C ALA A 81 -12.32 -1.72 10.43
N LEU A 82 -12.44 -3.01 10.17
CA LEU A 82 -11.39 -3.73 9.47
C LEU A 82 -11.67 -3.79 7.97
N THR A 83 -10.74 -3.27 7.17
CA THR A 83 -10.77 -3.37 5.70
C THR A 83 -9.57 -4.17 5.22
N LEU A 84 -9.66 -4.71 4.01
CA LEU A 84 -8.53 -5.42 3.40
C LEU A 84 -7.27 -4.53 3.26
N SER A 85 -7.44 -3.23 2.96
CA SER A 85 -6.34 -2.28 2.93
C SER A 85 -5.69 -2.09 4.30
N ARG A 86 -6.48 -2.05 5.39
CA ARG A 86 -5.97 -1.97 6.76
C ARG A 86 -5.22 -3.25 7.15
N VAL A 87 -5.72 -4.42 6.76
CA VAL A 87 -4.98 -5.69 6.91
C VAL A 87 -3.63 -5.61 6.19
N ALA A 88 -3.61 -5.13 4.96
CA ALA A 88 -2.38 -5.00 4.18
C ALA A 88 -1.36 -4.02 4.81
N GLU A 89 -1.83 -2.93 5.42
CA GLU A 89 -1.01 -1.98 6.19
C GLU A 89 -0.47 -2.57 7.51
N CYS A 90 -1.16 -3.55 8.11
CA CYS A 90 -0.67 -4.27 9.30
C CYS A 90 0.53 -5.17 8.98
N PHE A 91 0.61 -5.69 7.74
CA PHE A 91 1.63 -6.67 7.32
C PHE A 91 2.42 -6.18 6.11
N PRO A 92 3.11 -5.02 6.19
CA PRO A 92 3.67 -4.36 5.02
C PRO A 92 4.73 -5.21 4.29
N LYS A 93 5.56 -5.96 5.02
CA LYS A 93 6.53 -6.90 4.43
C LYS A 93 5.84 -7.99 3.60
N LEU A 94 4.81 -8.63 4.15
CA LEU A 94 4.05 -9.69 3.45
C LEU A 94 3.37 -9.12 2.20
N THR A 95 2.70 -7.98 2.35
CA THR A 95 2.01 -7.29 1.26
C THR A 95 2.95 -6.95 0.11
N CYS A 96 4.10 -6.32 0.40
CA CYS A 96 5.07 -5.94 -0.63
C CYS A 96 5.74 -7.18 -1.25
N SER A 97 5.99 -8.23 -0.47
CA SER A 97 6.51 -9.50 -0.98
C SER A 97 5.52 -10.17 -1.95
N TYR A 98 4.21 -10.13 -1.63
CA TYR A 98 3.17 -10.64 -2.52
C TYR A 98 3.13 -9.85 -3.83
N CYS A 99 3.28 -8.52 -3.80
CA CYS A 99 3.44 -7.75 -5.04
C CYS A 99 4.62 -8.27 -5.87
N MET A 100 5.78 -8.47 -5.26
CA MET A 100 6.99 -8.93 -5.95
C MET A 100 6.83 -10.31 -6.60
N SER A 101 6.37 -11.33 -5.88
CA SER A 101 6.41 -12.73 -6.35
C SER A 101 5.06 -13.36 -6.66
N GLY A 102 3.97 -12.92 -6.01
CA GLY A 102 2.66 -13.58 -6.07
C GLY A 102 1.63 -12.86 -6.95
N ALA A 103 1.73 -11.54 -7.09
CA ALA A 103 0.68 -10.75 -7.70
C ALA A 103 0.58 -10.93 -9.22
N LYS A 104 -0.62 -11.25 -9.69
CA LYS A 104 -0.98 -11.41 -11.11
C LYS A 104 -1.71 -10.19 -11.66
N ASN A 105 -2.57 -9.56 -10.86
CA ASN A 105 -3.40 -8.43 -11.28
C ASN A 105 -3.17 -7.22 -10.37
N LEU A 106 -2.02 -6.56 -10.54
CA LEU A 106 -1.80 -5.27 -9.89
C LEU A 106 -2.72 -4.20 -10.51
N THR A 107 -3.22 -3.29 -9.67
CA THR A 107 -4.05 -2.18 -10.14
C THR A 107 -3.35 -1.35 -11.22
N VAL A 108 -2.09 -1.00 -10.99
CA VAL A 108 -1.17 -0.52 -12.03
C VAL A 108 -0.26 -1.69 -12.35
N SER A 109 -0.28 -2.15 -13.60
CA SER A 109 0.56 -3.25 -14.05
C SER A 109 2.05 -2.88 -14.02
N ILE A 110 2.92 -3.90 -14.02
CA ILE A 110 4.37 -3.69 -14.07
C ILE A 110 4.77 -2.99 -15.37
N ASP A 111 4.16 -3.36 -16.49
CA ASP A 111 4.43 -2.76 -17.80
C ASP A 111 4.03 -1.28 -17.85
N GLU A 112 2.87 -0.93 -17.27
CA GLU A 112 2.46 0.47 -17.12
C GLU A 112 3.49 1.24 -16.29
N MET A 113 3.95 0.70 -15.15
CA MET A 113 4.98 1.38 -14.35
C MET A 113 6.34 1.44 -15.05
N HIS A 114 6.71 0.41 -15.83
CA HIS A 114 7.95 0.40 -16.60
C HIS A 114 7.93 1.38 -17.77
N SER A 115 6.76 1.68 -18.33
CA SER A 115 6.59 2.76 -19.31
C SER A 115 6.85 4.15 -18.70
N VAL A 116 6.65 4.31 -17.39
CA VAL A 116 6.95 5.54 -16.65
C VAL A 116 8.39 5.58 -16.16
N CYS A 117 8.84 4.51 -15.49
CA CYS A 117 10.20 4.33 -15.00
C CYS A 117 10.66 2.89 -15.26
N LYS A 118 11.52 2.72 -16.27
CA LYS A 118 12.07 1.42 -16.63
C LYS A 118 12.74 0.76 -15.42
N GLY A 119 12.36 -0.49 -15.13
CA GLY A 119 12.91 -1.24 -14.00
C GLY A 119 12.35 -0.85 -12.63
N TYR A 120 11.20 -0.16 -12.58
CA TYR A 120 10.54 0.17 -11.30
C TYR A 120 10.34 -1.10 -10.43
N PRO A 121 10.72 -1.09 -9.15
CA PRO A 121 10.66 -2.29 -8.31
C PRO A 121 9.23 -2.72 -8.01
N LYS A 122 8.88 -3.97 -8.33
CA LYS A 122 7.54 -4.52 -8.06
C LYS A 122 7.21 -4.56 -6.57
N PHE A 123 8.22 -4.68 -5.70
CA PHE A 123 8.09 -4.62 -4.25
C PHE A 123 7.55 -3.27 -3.74
N MET A 124 7.76 -2.17 -4.48
CA MET A 124 7.24 -0.84 -4.15
C MET A 124 5.80 -0.59 -4.64
N MET A 125 5.21 -1.53 -5.40
CA MET A 125 3.91 -1.35 -6.06
C MET A 125 2.71 -1.65 -5.14
N CYS A 126 2.74 -1.13 -3.91
CA CYS A 126 1.61 -1.14 -2.98
C CYS A 126 1.72 -0.01 -1.95
N GLN A 127 0.58 0.56 -1.54
CA GLN A 127 0.49 1.57 -0.47
C GLN A 127 1.21 1.18 0.82
N ALA A 128 1.18 -0.10 1.20
CA ALA A 128 1.82 -0.60 2.42
C ALA A 128 3.35 -0.44 2.41
N PHE A 129 3.98 -0.24 1.25
CA PHE A 129 5.42 0.01 1.15
C PHE A 129 5.84 1.27 1.92
N THR A 130 4.96 2.27 2.04
CA THR A 130 5.25 3.49 2.82
C THR A 130 5.71 3.19 4.25
N ALA A 131 5.15 2.14 4.88
CA ALA A 131 5.52 1.74 6.24
C ALA A 131 6.92 1.08 6.32
N LEU A 132 7.50 0.67 5.19
CA LEU A 132 8.84 0.08 5.10
C LEU A 132 9.94 1.11 4.80
N ILE A 133 9.59 2.39 4.67
CA ILE A 133 10.57 3.46 4.45
C ILE A 133 11.13 3.90 5.82
N PRO A 134 12.47 3.91 6.02
CA PRO A 134 13.09 4.41 7.25
C PRO A 134 12.67 5.85 7.56
N ASN A 135 12.34 6.14 8.82
CA ASN A 135 11.91 7.47 9.25
C ASN A 135 13.02 8.51 9.07
N GLU A 136 14.26 8.09 9.27
CA GLU A 136 15.44 8.94 9.13
C GLU A 136 16.54 8.26 8.31
N GLY A 137 17.41 9.08 7.73
CA GLY A 137 18.56 8.65 6.93
C GLY A 137 18.63 9.30 5.56
N GLU A 138 19.80 9.16 4.93
CA GLU A 138 20.09 9.80 3.63
C GLU A 138 19.16 9.34 2.49
N TYR A 139 18.63 8.11 2.56
CA TYR A 139 17.79 7.53 1.51
C TYR A 139 16.29 7.76 1.69
N THR A 140 15.86 8.22 2.87
CA THR A 140 14.44 8.33 3.22
C THR A 140 13.67 9.16 2.21
N GLN A 141 14.19 10.33 1.85
CA GLN A 141 13.46 11.23 0.96
C GLN A 141 13.44 10.73 -0.49
N THR A 142 14.51 10.08 -0.95
CA THR A 142 14.53 9.44 -2.27
C THR A 142 13.49 8.32 -2.36
N LEU A 143 13.39 7.49 -1.31
CA LEU A 143 12.39 6.42 -1.23
C LEU A 143 10.95 6.96 -1.21
N LEU A 144 10.69 8.02 -0.43
CA LEU A 144 9.37 8.67 -0.37
C LEU A 144 8.97 9.20 -1.75
N LYS A 145 9.85 9.92 -2.45
CA LYS A 145 9.57 10.46 -3.79
C LYS A 145 9.37 9.34 -4.83
N ALA A 146 10.24 8.33 -4.83
CA ALA A 146 10.13 7.18 -5.73
C ALA A 146 8.81 6.41 -5.52
N HIS A 147 8.37 6.26 -4.27
CA HIS A 147 7.10 5.62 -3.98
C HIS A 147 5.89 6.51 -4.30
N ALA A 148 6.00 7.83 -4.08
CA ALA A 148 4.96 8.79 -4.42
C ALA A 148 4.64 8.78 -5.93
N LEU A 149 5.63 8.52 -6.79
CA LEU A 149 5.41 8.30 -8.22
C LEU A 149 4.41 7.16 -8.47
N PHE A 150 4.64 5.98 -7.88
CA PHE A 150 3.72 4.85 -8.00
C PHE A 150 2.33 5.19 -7.44
N LEU A 151 2.27 5.78 -6.25
CA LEU A 151 0.99 6.09 -5.61
C LEU A 151 0.16 7.12 -6.38
N TYR A 152 0.80 8.06 -7.07
CA TYR A 152 0.13 8.96 -7.99
C TYR A 152 -0.56 8.18 -9.12
N HIS A 153 0.17 7.31 -9.83
CA HIS A 153 -0.38 6.49 -10.92
C HIS A 153 -1.46 5.51 -10.42
N PHE A 154 -1.24 4.92 -9.24
CA PHE A 154 -2.23 4.09 -8.57
C PHE A 154 -3.52 4.87 -8.28
N SER A 155 -3.41 6.07 -7.73
CA SER A 155 -4.58 6.91 -7.42
C SER A 155 -5.32 7.34 -8.70
N LEU A 156 -4.61 7.64 -9.79
CA LEU A 156 -5.25 7.94 -11.08
C LEU A 156 -6.02 6.74 -11.63
N LYS A 157 -5.42 5.55 -11.62
CA LYS A 157 -6.06 4.32 -12.10
C LYS A 157 -7.31 3.97 -11.29
N ILE A 158 -7.23 4.13 -9.98
CA ILE A 158 -8.37 3.95 -9.09
C ILE A 158 -9.46 5.01 -9.34
N ALA A 159 -9.09 6.25 -9.66
CA ALA A 159 -10.05 7.31 -9.98
C ALA A 159 -10.77 7.02 -11.30
N SER A 160 -10.07 6.50 -12.32
CA SER A 160 -10.67 6.15 -13.62
C SER A 160 -11.75 5.07 -13.50
N TYR A 161 -11.56 4.05 -12.64
CA TYR A 161 -12.61 3.05 -12.39
C TYR A 161 -13.87 3.62 -11.75
N SER A 162 -13.75 4.77 -11.07
CA SER A 162 -14.89 5.48 -10.48
C SER A 162 -15.46 6.58 -11.37
N MET A 163 -14.97 6.72 -12.61
CA MET A 163 -15.31 7.81 -13.54
C MET A 163 -15.12 9.21 -12.94
N LYS A 164 -14.25 9.34 -11.93
CA LYS A 164 -13.94 10.63 -11.29
C LYS A 164 -12.70 11.22 -11.93
N LYS A 165 -12.81 12.47 -12.41
CA LYS A 165 -11.65 13.27 -12.77
C LYS A 165 -11.02 13.84 -11.50
N LYS A 166 -9.70 13.69 -11.34
CA LYS A 166 -8.92 14.39 -10.32
C LYS A 166 -7.86 15.23 -11.00
N SER A 167 -7.62 16.43 -10.47
CA SER A 167 -6.47 17.22 -10.90
C SER A 167 -5.17 16.53 -10.50
N ILE A 168 -4.11 16.78 -11.26
CA ILE A 168 -2.76 16.29 -10.97
C ILE A 168 -2.34 16.78 -9.58
N GLU A 169 -2.51 18.07 -9.33
CA GLU A 169 -2.17 18.73 -8.07
C GLU A 169 -2.84 18.05 -6.87
N LYS A 170 -4.17 17.91 -6.89
CA LYS A 170 -4.89 17.30 -5.77
C LYS A 170 -4.49 15.85 -5.54
N THR A 171 -4.19 15.11 -6.61
CA THR A 171 -3.76 13.71 -6.54
C THR A 171 -2.38 13.59 -5.89
N VAL A 172 -1.44 14.45 -6.29
CA VAL A 172 -0.09 14.51 -5.70
C VAL A 172 -0.17 14.89 -4.22
N GLN A 173 -0.94 15.92 -3.88
CA GLN A 173 -1.13 16.38 -2.50
C GLN A 173 -1.79 15.31 -1.61
N ASP A 174 -2.86 14.66 -2.08
CA ASP A 174 -3.56 13.59 -1.35
C ASP A 174 -2.62 12.41 -1.08
N THR A 175 -1.87 12.01 -2.11
CA THR A 175 -0.90 10.92 -2.03
C THR A 175 0.20 11.23 -1.01
N TRP A 176 0.79 12.43 -1.10
CA TRP A 176 1.85 12.86 -0.20
C TRP A 176 1.35 12.95 1.25
N LYS A 177 0.15 13.50 1.45
CA LYS A 177 -0.49 13.57 2.77
C LYS A 177 -0.70 12.17 3.34
N TYR A 178 -1.27 11.24 2.58
CA TYR A 178 -1.41 9.85 3.01
C TYR A 178 -0.07 9.25 3.43
N MET A 179 0.96 9.41 2.59
CA MET A 179 2.30 8.88 2.86
C MET A 179 2.89 9.43 4.14
N LYS A 180 2.87 10.77 4.35
CA LYS A 180 3.38 11.40 5.58
C LYS A 180 2.75 10.77 6.82
N ILE A 181 1.43 10.52 6.79
CA ILE A 181 0.75 9.97 7.96
C ILE A 181 1.12 8.48 8.13
N VAL A 182 1.09 7.64 7.08
CA VAL A 182 1.46 6.21 7.20
C VAL A 182 2.92 6.02 7.60
N HIS A 183 3.83 6.79 7.02
CA HIS A 183 5.26 6.75 7.30
C HIS A 183 5.55 6.97 8.79
N LYS A 184 4.99 8.05 9.37
CA LYS A 184 5.11 8.36 10.80
C LYS A 184 4.49 7.31 11.73
N ARG A 185 3.59 6.47 11.23
CA ARG A 185 2.84 5.46 12.01
C ARG A 185 3.40 4.06 11.91
N SER A 186 4.43 3.84 11.09
CA SER A 186 5.06 2.54 11.01
C SER A 186 5.55 2.13 12.39
N TYR A 187 5.14 0.95 12.85
CA TYR A 187 5.58 0.36 14.11
C TYR A 187 6.91 -0.40 13.97
N MET A 188 7.47 -0.46 12.76
CA MET A 188 8.75 -1.12 12.50
C MET A 188 9.90 -0.16 12.82
N GLU A 189 10.96 -0.70 13.41
CA GLU A 189 12.19 0.04 13.65
C GLU A 189 12.94 0.27 12.34
N ASP A 190 13.69 1.37 12.24
CA ASP A 190 14.42 1.71 11.01
C ASP A 190 15.48 0.66 10.63
N SER A 191 16.06 -0.04 11.61
CA SER A 191 16.95 -1.19 11.35
C SER A 191 16.23 -2.35 10.66
N GLN A 192 15.00 -2.65 11.07
CA GLN A 192 14.17 -3.69 10.46
C GLN A 192 13.73 -3.31 9.05
N LYS A 193 13.40 -2.03 8.85
CA LYS A 193 13.06 -1.49 7.53
C LYS A 193 14.25 -1.59 6.58
N LYS A 194 15.45 -1.20 7.01
CA LYS A 194 16.70 -1.33 6.24
C LYS A 194 16.99 -2.78 5.86
N ASP A 195 16.92 -3.72 6.81
CA ASP A 195 17.09 -5.15 6.55
C ASP A 195 16.10 -5.68 5.48
N VAL A 196 14.85 -5.22 5.50
CA VAL A 196 13.87 -5.57 4.46
C VAL A 196 14.29 -5.02 3.10
N LEU A 197 14.68 -3.74 3.02
CA LEU A 197 15.10 -3.08 1.77
C LEU A 197 16.36 -3.73 1.17
N GLU A 198 17.29 -4.16 2.02
CA GLU A 198 18.50 -4.90 1.63
C GLU A 198 18.17 -6.27 1.07
N LYS A 199 17.32 -7.04 1.77
CA LYS A 199 16.89 -8.38 1.35
C LYS A 199 16.20 -8.40 -0.02
N VAL A 200 15.50 -7.32 -0.37
CA VAL A 200 14.80 -7.20 -1.66
C VAL A 200 15.58 -6.37 -2.68
N GLN A 201 16.85 -6.04 -2.38
CA GLN A 201 17.78 -5.35 -3.27
C GLN A 201 17.31 -3.96 -3.74
N ILE A 202 16.45 -3.31 -2.96
CA ILE A 202 16.14 -1.88 -3.14
C ILE A 202 17.30 -1.03 -2.59
N LEU A 203 17.90 -1.48 -1.49
CA LEU A 203 19.12 -0.92 -0.92
C LEU A 203 20.24 -1.95 -1.09
N GLY A 204 21.28 -1.63 -1.84
CA GLY A 204 22.45 -2.48 -2.03
C GLY A 204 23.69 -1.93 -1.31
N ILE A 205 24.83 -2.61 -1.50
CA ILE A 205 26.14 -2.19 -0.93
C ILE A 205 26.52 -0.77 -1.39
N ASN A 206 26.12 -0.39 -2.61
CA ASN A 206 26.43 0.91 -3.22
C ASN A 206 25.31 1.95 -3.04
N GLY A 207 24.36 1.71 -2.14
CA GLY A 207 23.19 2.57 -1.95
C GLY A 207 21.95 2.09 -2.70
N LEU A 208 21.01 3.01 -2.97
CA LEU A 208 19.73 2.67 -3.62
C LEU A 208 19.91 2.17 -5.04
N GLN A 209 19.04 1.24 -5.46
CA GLN A 209 18.95 0.81 -6.86
C GLN A 209 18.68 2.00 -7.81
N ASP A 210 19.36 2.03 -8.96
CA ASP A 210 19.25 3.12 -9.95
C ASP A 210 17.81 3.43 -10.37
N SER A 211 16.96 2.40 -10.51
CA SER A 211 15.54 2.60 -10.89
C SER A 211 14.73 3.31 -9.80
N VAL A 212 15.12 3.21 -8.54
CA VAL A 212 14.53 3.93 -7.41
C VAL A 212 14.95 5.40 -7.46
N ILE A 213 16.24 5.66 -7.67
CA ILE A 213 16.78 7.02 -7.82
C ILE A 213 16.09 7.72 -9.00
N LYS A 214 16.04 7.06 -10.16
CA LYS A 214 15.36 7.57 -11.36
C LYS A 214 13.86 7.82 -11.14
N ALA A 215 13.18 6.96 -10.39
CA ALA A 215 11.77 7.18 -10.03
C ALA A 215 11.60 8.44 -9.18
N ALA A 216 12.51 8.68 -8.21
CA ALA A 216 12.50 9.90 -7.42
C ALA A 216 12.74 11.16 -8.27
N GLU A 217 13.70 11.11 -9.20
CA GLU A 217 13.98 12.21 -10.13
C GLU A 217 12.78 12.53 -11.03
N ILE A 218 12.09 11.50 -11.55
CA ILE A 218 10.86 11.69 -12.34
C ILE A 218 9.80 12.39 -11.49
N PHE A 219 9.65 11.99 -10.22
CA PHE A 219 8.72 12.64 -9.31
C PHE A 219 9.09 14.10 -9.08
N ASP A 220 10.37 14.38 -8.82
CA ASP A 220 10.87 15.73 -8.60
C ASP A 220 10.59 16.65 -9.80
N ASN A 221 10.97 16.20 -10.99
CA ASN A 221 10.87 16.99 -12.20
C ASN A 221 9.42 17.27 -12.61
N LYS A 222 8.51 16.30 -12.41
CA LYS A 222 7.11 16.41 -12.89
C LYS A 222 6.14 16.90 -11.83
N TYR A 223 6.32 16.51 -10.56
CA TYR A 223 5.27 16.57 -9.56
C TYR A 223 5.62 17.38 -8.31
N GLN A 224 6.90 17.58 -7.96
CA GLN A 224 7.30 18.31 -6.74
C GLN A 224 6.73 19.73 -6.65
N LYS A 225 6.54 20.40 -7.80
CA LYS A 225 5.92 21.73 -7.86
C LYS A 225 4.52 21.79 -7.22
N TYR A 226 3.78 20.68 -7.23
CA TYR A 226 2.44 20.61 -6.64
C TYR A 226 2.44 20.46 -5.11
N LEU A 227 3.59 20.12 -4.51
CA LEU A 227 3.76 20.05 -3.06
C LEU A 227 4.11 21.41 -2.45
N LYS A 228 4.89 22.23 -3.18
CA LYS A 228 5.33 23.56 -2.72
C LYS A 228 4.20 24.59 -2.62
N ASN A 229 3.11 24.38 -3.36
CA ASN A 229 1.96 25.28 -3.36
C ASN A 229 0.95 24.99 -2.24
N ASN A 230 1.28 24.09 -1.29
CA ASN A 230 0.38 23.69 -0.23
C ASN A 230 0.87 24.21 1.13
N PRO A 231 0.12 25.11 1.81
CA PRO A 231 0.50 25.64 3.12
C PRO A 231 0.55 24.57 4.23
N ASP A 232 0.01 23.37 4.02
CA ASP A 232 0.10 22.22 4.94
C ASP A 232 1.36 21.34 4.71
N SER A 233 2.37 21.85 4.01
CA SER A 233 3.56 21.07 3.61
C SER A 233 4.63 20.94 4.70
N GLU A 234 4.61 21.80 5.73
CA GLU A 234 5.45 21.71 6.94
C GLU A 234 4.90 20.71 7.98
#